data_AF-A0AAV6DK29-F1
#
_entry.id   AF-A0AAV6DK29-F1
#
_cell.length_a   1.000
_cell.length_b   1.000
_cell.length_c   1.000
_cell.angle_alpha   90.00
_cell.angle_beta   90.00
_cell.angle_gamma   90.00
#
_symmetry.space_group_name_H-M   'P 1'
#
loop_
_entity.id
_entity.type
_entity.pdbx_description
1 polymer ?
#
loop_
_entity_poly.entity_id
_entity_poly.type
_entity_poly.pdbx_seq_one_letter_code
_entity_poly.pdbx_strand_id
1 'polypeptide(L)'
;MNWFRVKAVLLAVTLALVAASPAAAGAPTDQLRGAVDRVLKTLEDPSLKGEGKVNERRTAVRKIANDIFDFSEIARRSLARHWQPLSEAQRTEFVGLFADLLERSYISKIETYGGEKIQYTGERIDGDFATVSTRIVTKNGTEVPVDYRMKKGGDRWLVYDVSIEGVSLVSSYRTQFNKIIQTSSYNDLVAKLRTKQDELLAEDKGQKKGK
;
A
#
# COMPACT_ATOMS: atom_id res chain seq x y z
N MET A 1 72.69 31.21 21.20
CA MET A 1 73.24 29.84 21.32
C MET A 1 72.07 28.87 21.19
N ASN A 2 72.06 28.15 20.07
CA ASN A 2 71.31 26.92 19.73
C ASN A 2 69.78 26.92 19.88
N TRP A 3 69.02 26.90 18.78
CA TRP A 3 68.68 25.71 17.95
C TRP A 3 67.97 24.61 18.76
N PHE A 4 66.70 24.33 18.47
CA PHE A 4 66.31 23.24 17.56
C PHE A 4 64.80 23.27 17.27
N ARG A 5 64.48 22.94 16.02
CA ARG A 5 63.16 22.81 15.40
C ARG A 5 62.47 21.54 15.88
N VAL A 6 61.14 21.56 16.03
CA VAL A 6 60.29 20.48 15.48
C VAL A 6 58.97 21.10 14.99
N LYS A 7 58.71 20.93 13.71
CA LYS A 7 57.44 21.25 13.05
C LYS A 7 56.42 20.19 13.47
N ALA A 8 55.32 20.59 14.09
CA ALA A 8 54.13 19.76 14.21
C ALA A 8 53.06 20.37 13.29
N VAL A 9 52.99 19.87 12.05
CA VAL A 9 51.85 20.11 11.15
C VAL A 9 50.71 19.24 11.69
N LEU A 10 49.85 19.83 12.50
CA LEU A 10 48.57 19.23 12.87
C LEU A 10 47.61 19.39 11.69
N LEU A 11 47.51 18.34 10.89
CA LEU A 11 46.47 18.18 9.87
C LEU A 11 45.14 17.96 10.62
N ALA A 12 44.40 19.04 10.85
CA ALA A 12 43.04 18.97 11.36
C ALA A 12 42.12 18.43 10.27
N VAL A 13 41.95 17.10 10.24
CA VAL A 13 40.87 16.46 9.49
C VAL A 13 39.57 16.73 10.25
N THR A 14 38.88 17.81 9.89
CA THR A 14 37.51 18.06 10.31
C THR A 14 36.62 16.99 9.69
N LEU A 15 36.30 15.97 10.47
CA LEU A 15 35.27 14.99 10.15
C LEU A 15 33.91 15.72 10.23
N ALA A 16 33.42 16.18 9.08
CA ALA A 16 32.04 16.66 8.97
C ALA A 16 31.12 15.43 9.13
N LEU A 17 30.69 15.18 10.36
CA LEU A 17 29.54 14.33 10.63
C LEU A 17 28.33 15.01 9.98
N VAL A 18 28.03 14.63 8.75
CA VAL A 18 26.69 14.82 8.19
C VAL A 18 25.80 13.91 9.02
N ALA A 19 25.25 14.44 10.10
CA ALA A 19 24.13 13.82 10.77
C ALA A 19 23.02 13.74 9.72
N ALA A 20 22.80 12.56 9.16
CA ALA A 20 21.60 12.26 8.43
C ALA A 20 20.46 12.40 9.45
N SER A 21 19.82 13.57 9.48
CA SER A 21 18.58 13.73 10.22
C SER A 21 17.66 12.60 9.77
N PRO A 22 17.08 11.80 10.68
CA PRO A 22 16.04 10.88 10.28
C PRO A 22 15.00 11.76 9.58
N ALA A 23 14.74 11.49 8.31
CA ALA A 23 13.70 12.19 7.57
C ALA A 23 12.43 12.01 8.40
N ALA A 24 12.04 13.07 9.13
CA ALA A 24 10.85 13.04 9.96
C ALA A 24 9.71 12.68 9.01
N ALA A 25 9.18 11.48 9.18
CA ALA A 25 8.11 11.00 8.33
C ALA A 25 6.93 11.99 8.49
N GLY A 26 6.43 12.50 7.35
CA GLY A 26 5.46 13.60 7.33
C GLY A 26 4.09 13.24 7.93
N ALA A 27 3.16 14.20 7.90
CA ALA A 27 1.77 13.97 8.31
C ALA A 27 1.14 12.79 7.51
N PRO A 28 0.13 12.07 8.06
CA PRO A 28 -0.56 10.99 7.34
C PRO A 28 -0.95 11.36 5.90
N THR A 29 -1.49 12.56 5.72
CA THR A 29 -1.89 13.11 4.42
C THR A 29 -0.71 13.25 3.47
N ASP A 30 0.44 13.71 3.95
CA ASP A 30 1.63 13.89 3.11
C ASP A 30 2.20 12.54 2.67
N GLN A 31 2.22 11.55 3.56
CA GLN A 31 2.68 10.20 3.23
C GLN A 31 1.75 9.51 2.23
N LEU A 32 0.43 9.62 2.44
CA LEU A 32 -0.56 9.10 1.50
C LEU A 32 -0.44 9.80 0.14
N ARG A 33 -0.35 11.14 0.14
CA ARG A 33 -0.18 11.93 -1.09
C ARG A 33 1.07 11.54 -1.84
N GLY A 34 2.21 11.42 -1.15
CA GLY A 34 3.46 10.97 -1.77
C GLY A 34 3.34 9.59 -2.41
N ALA A 35 2.60 8.65 -1.81
CA ALA A 35 2.35 7.35 -2.42
C ALA A 35 1.45 7.46 -3.66
N VAL A 36 0.35 8.22 -3.58
CA VAL A 36 -0.55 8.49 -4.70
C VAL A 36 0.19 9.13 -5.87
N ASP A 37 0.99 10.16 -5.61
CA ASP A 37 1.75 10.87 -6.65
C ASP A 37 2.77 9.95 -7.34
N ARG A 38 3.41 9.04 -6.59
CA ARG A 38 4.28 8.01 -7.18
C ARG A 38 3.51 7.06 -8.10
N VAL A 39 2.28 6.68 -7.74
CA VAL A 39 1.42 5.85 -8.61
C VAL A 39 1.06 6.62 -9.87
N LEU A 40 0.56 7.86 -9.75
CA LEU A 40 0.18 8.68 -10.90
C LEU A 40 1.36 8.88 -11.85
N LYS A 41 2.54 9.21 -11.32
CA LYS A 41 3.78 9.32 -12.10
C LYS A 41 4.12 8.02 -12.83
N THR A 42 3.91 6.87 -12.19
CA THR A 42 4.13 5.54 -12.80
C THR A 42 3.16 5.27 -13.96
N LEU A 43 1.90 5.70 -13.82
CA LEU A 43 0.89 5.54 -14.87
C LEU A 43 1.11 6.52 -16.05
N GLU A 44 1.64 7.70 -15.76
CA GLU A 44 1.89 8.75 -16.76
C GLU A 44 3.23 8.59 -17.49
N ASP A 45 4.17 7.82 -16.93
CA ASP A 45 5.50 7.55 -17.48
C ASP A 45 5.41 6.95 -18.91
N PRO A 46 5.88 7.68 -19.95
CA PRO A 46 5.85 7.19 -21.33
C PRO A 46 6.57 5.86 -21.55
N SER A 47 7.62 5.56 -20.77
CA SER A 47 8.39 4.32 -20.88
C SER A 47 7.63 3.09 -20.38
N LEU A 48 6.59 3.30 -19.56
CA LEU A 48 5.71 2.28 -19.01
C LEU A 48 4.35 2.22 -19.72
N LYS A 49 4.17 3.00 -20.81
CA LYS A 49 2.97 2.96 -21.66
C LYS A 49 3.02 1.82 -22.66
N GLY A 50 1.84 1.40 -23.11
CA GLY A 50 1.66 0.33 -24.09
C GLY A 50 1.43 -1.06 -23.48
N GLU A 51 0.92 -1.97 -24.30
CA GLU A 51 0.48 -3.31 -23.88
C GLU A 51 1.66 -4.20 -23.43
N GLY A 52 2.82 -4.07 -24.07
CA GLY A 52 4.04 -4.80 -23.69
C GLY A 52 4.60 -4.42 -22.32
N LYS A 53 4.16 -3.29 -21.74
CA LYS A 53 4.66 -2.74 -20.46
C LYS A 53 3.74 -2.96 -19.27
N VAL A 54 2.56 -3.57 -19.47
CA VAL A 54 1.55 -3.81 -18.43
C VAL A 54 2.16 -4.46 -17.19
N ASN A 55 2.93 -5.54 -17.34
CA ASN A 55 3.49 -6.25 -16.19
C ASN A 55 4.51 -5.41 -15.41
N GLU A 56 5.35 -4.64 -16.10
CA GLU A 56 6.34 -3.76 -15.50
C GLU A 56 5.66 -2.64 -14.71
N ARG A 57 4.68 -1.97 -15.34
CA ARG A 57 3.84 -0.94 -14.72
C ARG A 57 3.11 -1.47 -13.49
N ARG A 58 2.45 -2.63 -13.60
CA ARG A 58 1.74 -3.26 -12.48
C ARG A 58 2.69 -3.61 -11.33
N THR A 59 3.89 -4.09 -11.64
CA THR A 59 4.92 -4.39 -10.62
C THR A 59 5.36 -3.13 -9.89
N ALA A 60 5.57 -2.03 -10.61
CA ALA A 60 5.91 -0.74 -10.00
C ALA A 60 4.77 -0.22 -9.09
N VAL A 61 3.52 -0.28 -9.56
CA VAL A 61 2.35 0.10 -8.75
C VAL A 61 2.21 -0.77 -7.49
N ARG A 62 2.36 -2.10 -7.62
CA ARG A 62 2.34 -3.02 -6.46
C ARG A 62 3.42 -2.68 -5.44
N LYS A 63 4.63 -2.34 -5.89
CA LYS A 63 5.70 -1.92 -4.97
C LYS A 63 5.29 -0.68 -4.16
N ILE A 64 4.71 0.32 -4.81
CA ILE A 64 4.23 1.54 -4.13
C ILE A 64 3.07 1.22 -3.16
N ALA A 65 2.15 0.32 -3.56
CA ALA A 65 1.08 -0.13 -2.69
C ALA A 65 1.63 -0.82 -1.42
N ASN A 66 2.62 -1.70 -1.57
CA ASN A 66 3.28 -2.38 -0.45
C ASN A 66 4.03 -1.42 0.49
N ASP A 67 4.44 -0.24 0.02
CA ASP A 67 5.06 0.79 0.88
C ASP A 67 4.05 1.51 1.78
N ILE A 68 2.78 1.63 1.37
CA ILE A 68 1.77 2.47 2.03
C ILE A 68 0.64 1.66 2.68
N PHE A 69 0.42 0.41 2.29
CA PHE A 69 -0.61 -0.47 2.87
C PHE A 69 -0.01 -1.46 3.87
N ASP A 70 -0.67 -1.64 5.01
CA ASP A 70 -0.39 -2.71 5.96
C ASP A 70 -1.33 -3.90 5.67
N PHE A 71 -0.93 -4.74 4.71
CA PHE A 71 -1.71 -5.93 4.34
C PHE A 71 -1.87 -6.94 5.49
N SER A 72 -0.92 -6.98 6.43
CA SER A 72 -1.01 -7.82 7.62
C SER A 72 -2.15 -7.33 8.53
N GLU A 73 -2.24 -6.03 8.78
CA GLU A 73 -3.31 -5.44 9.58
C GLU A 73 -4.67 -5.53 8.87
N ILE A 74 -4.72 -5.32 7.55
CA ILE A 74 -5.92 -5.52 6.72
C ILE A 74 -6.45 -6.95 6.86
N ALA A 75 -5.56 -7.94 6.68
CA ALA A 75 -5.89 -9.35 6.79
C ALA A 75 -6.38 -9.73 8.19
N ARG A 76 -5.63 -9.31 9.21
CA ARG A 76 -5.96 -9.55 10.63
C ARG A 76 -7.34 -8.99 10.98
N ARG A 77 -7.62 -7.75 10.57
CA ARG A 77 -8.92 -7.10 10.84
C ARG A 77 -10.06 -7.70 10.02
N SER A 78 -9.78 -8.22 8.83
CA SER A 78 -10.77 -8.87 7.99
C SER A 78 -11.15 -10.25 8.54
N LEU A 79 -10.21 -11.03 9.07
CA LEU A 79 -10.53 -12.29 9.76
C LEU A 79 -11.12 -12.10 11.15
N ALA A 80 -10.83 -10.97 11.81
CA ALA A 80 -11.35 -10.61 13.12
C ALA A 80 -11.14 -11.75 14.14
N ARG A 81 -12.22 -12.27 14.74
CA ARG A 81 -12.14 -13.35 15.75
C ARG A 81 -11.52 -14.64 15.23
N HIS A 82 -11.59 -14.88 13.91
CA HIS A 82 -11.02 -16.07 13.28
C HIS A 82 -9.50 -16.01 13.12
N TRP A 83 -8.87 -14.86 13.39
CA TRP A 83 -7.41 -14.70 13.29
C TRP A 83 -6.65 -15.36 14.45
N GLN A 84 -7.17 -15.24 15.68
CA GLN A 84 -6.44 -15.65 16.89
C GLN A 84 -6.07 -17.14 16.90
N PRO A 85 -6.96 -18.07 16.50
CA PRO A 85 -6.64 -19.50 16.51
C PRO A 85 -5.63 -19.94 15.45
N LEU A 86 -5.33 -19.09 14.45
CA LEU A 86 -4.44 -19.47 13.33
C LEU A 86 -2.98 -19.56 13.78
N SER A 87 -2.27 -20.56 13.26
CA SER A 87 -0.81 -20.65 13.38
C SER A 87 -0.12 -19.54 12.59
N GLU A 88 1.16 -19.29 12.89
CA GLU A 88 1.95 -18.31 12.15
C GLU A 88 2.00 -18.63 10.65
N ALA A 89 2.19 -19.90 10.27
CA ALA A 89 2.18 -20.33 8.88
C ALA A 89 0.85 -20.02 8.19
N GLN A 90 -0.29 -20.27 8.86
CA GLN A 90 -1.61 -19.96 8.33
C GLN A 90 -1.83 -18.45 8.17
N ARG A 91 -1.37 -17.65 9.14
CA ARG A 91 -1.45 -16.18 9.07
C ARG A 91 -0.65 -15.64 7.90
N THR A 92 0.60 -16.08 7.74
CA THR A 92 1.48 -15.66 6.63
C THR A 92 0.88 -16.04 5.28
N GLU A 93 0.39 -17.27 5.15
CA GLU A 93 -0.29 -17.71 3.92
C GLU A 93 -1.50 -16.83 3.61
N PHE A 94 -2.38 -16.61 4.59
CA PHE A 94 -3.58 -15.84 4.39
C PHE A 94 -3.30 -14.39 4.01
N VAL A 95 -2.31 -13.76 4.65
CA VAL A 95 -1.86 -12.40 4.30
C VAL A 95 -1.42 -12.35 2.84
N GLY A 96 -0.60 -13.31 2.40
CA GLY A 96 -0.14 -13.37 1.01
C GLY A 96 -1.28 -13.54 0.00
N LEU A 97 -2.17 -14.49 0.24
CA LEU A 97 -3.34 -14.74 -0.62
C LEU A 97 -4.27 -13.55 -0.70
N PHE A 98 -4.54 -12.91 0.44
CA PHE A 98 -5.46 -11.79 0.50
C PHE A 98 -4.85 -10.51 -0.08
N ALA A 99 -3.56 -10.24 0.15
CA ALA A 99 -2.85 -9.14 -0.49
C ALA A 99 -2.88 -9.29 -2.02
N ASP A 100 -2.53 -10.46 -2.55
CA ASP A 100 -2.54 -10.71 -4.00
C ASP A 100 -3.95 -10.56 -4.60
N LEU A 101 -4.99 -11.05 -3.89
CA LEU A 101 -6.38 -10.82 -4.29
C LEU A 101 -6.70 -9.33 -4.40
N LEU A 102 -6.39 -8.55 -3.37
CA LEU A 102 -6.68 -7.10 -3.34
C LEU A 102 -5.91 -6.38 -4.45
N GLU A 103 -4.60 -6.58 -4.52
CA GLU A 103 -3.77 -5.95 -5.54
C GLU A 103 -4.33 -6.22 -6.94
N ARG A 104 -4.62 -7.47 -7.29
CA ARG A 104 -5.14 -7.83 -8.61
C ARG A 104 -6.55 -7.30 -8.87
N SER A 105 -7.43 -7.33 -7.86
CA SER A 105 -8.82 -6.90 -8.00
C SER A 105 -8.94 -5.39 -8.26
N TYR A 106 -7.97 -4.59 -7.80
CA TYR A 106 -8.02 -3.14 -7.91
C TYR A 106 -7.01 -2.55 -8.89
N ILE A 107 -5.92 -3.26 -9.25
CA ILE A 107 -4.90 -2.70 -10.13
C ILE A 107 -5.43 -2.37 -11.52
N SER A 108 -6.36 -3.17 -12.06
CA SER A 108 -7.01 -2.89 -13.34
C SER A 108 -7.77 -1.56 -13.31
N LYS A 109 -8.44 -1.24 -12.20
CA LYS A 109 -9.12 0.05 -12.01
C LYS A 109 -8.14 1.21 -11.88
N ILE A 110 -7.02 0.99 -11.20
CA ILE A 110 -5.96 2.01 -11.11
C ILE A 110 -5.38 2.30 -12.50
N GLU A 111 -5.20 1.29 -13.34
CA GLU A 111 -4.74 1.46 -14.72
C GLU A 111 -5.75 2.18 -15.63
N THR A 112 -7.03 2.19 -15.28
CA THR A 112 -8.05 2.99 -15.99
C THR A 112 -8.05 4.46 -15.62
N TYR A 113 -7.10 4.92 -14.79
CA TYR A 113 -6.91 6.33 -14.46
C TYR A 113 -6.96 7.19 -15.72
N GLY A 114 -7.97 8.06 -15.77
CA GLY A 114 -8.28 8.91 -16.89
C GLY A 114 -7.88 10.36 -16.66
N GLY A 115 -7.24 10.71 -15.55
CA GLY A 115 -6.95 12.10 -15.17
C GLY A 115 -7.89 12.64 -14.08
N GLU A 116 -8.47 11.76 -13.27
CA GLU A 116 -9.25 12.13 -12.10
C GLU A 116 -8.41 12.94 -11.10
N LYS A 117 -9.00 13.94 -10.46
CA LYS A 117 -8.31 14.75 -9.45
C LYS A 117 -8.58 14.18 -8.07
N ILE A 118 -7.55 14.02 -7.25
CA ILE A 118 -7.69 13.61 -5.85
C ILE A 118 -7.59 14.86 -4.98
N GLN A 119 -8.70 15.23 -4.35
CA GLN A 119 -8.75 16.32 -3.38
C GLN A 119 -8.64 15.77 -1.98
N TYR A 120 -7.71 16.28 -1.18
CA TYR A 120 -7.58 15.93 0.24
C TYR A 120 -8.42 16.91 1.05
N THR A 121 -9.49 16.42 1.66
CA THR A 121 -10.54 17.25 2.27
C THR A 121 -10.41 17.34 3.79
N GLY A 122 -9.63 16.47 4.41
CA GLY A 122 -9.36 16.55 5.84
C GLY A 122 -8.42 15.47 6.35
N GLU A 123 -7.91 15.71 7.56
CA GLU A 123 -7.10 14.77 8.32
C GLU A 123 -7.55 14.80 9.78
N ARG A 124 -7.63 13.63 10.41
CA ARG A 124 -7.86 13.50 11.85
C ARG A 124 -6.92 12.45 12.42
N ILE A 125 -6.11 12.85 13.38
CA ILE A 125 -5.19 11.97 14.13
C ILE A 125 -5.79 11.68 15.51
N ASP A 126 -5.70 10.43 15.94
CA ASP A 126 -6.13 9.91 17.23
C ASP A 126 -5.10 8.89 17.74
N GLY A 127 -4.11 9.37 18.50
CA GLY A 127 -2.96 8.57 18.94
C GLY A 127 -2.18 7.99 17.76
N ASP A 128 -2.09 6.65 17.72
CA ASP A 128 -1.43 5.90 16.64
C ASP A 128 -2.35 5.63 15.44
N PHE A 129 -3.54 6.21 15.40
CA PHE A 129 -4.49 6.09 14.30
C PHE A 129 -4.71 7.43 13.62
N ALA A 130 -4.98 7.39 12.32
CA ALA A 130 -5.37 8.56 11.57
C ALA A 130 -6.46 8.21 10.54
N THR A 131 -7.22 9.21 10.13
CA THR A 131 -8.10 9.16 8.97
C THR A 131 -7.76 10.32 8.06
N VAL A 132 -7.44 10.02 6.81
CA VAL A 132 -7.27 11.00 5.74
C VAL A 132 -8.49 10.90 4.82
N SER A 133 -9.26 11.98 4.73
CA SER A 133 -10.45 12.07 3.89
C SER A 133 -10.11 12.69 2.55
N THR A 134 -10.58 12.08 1.47
CA THR A 134 -10.38 12.57 0.11
C THR A 134 -11.67 12.54 -0.71
N ARG A 135 -11.65 13.23 -1.85
CA ARG A 135 -12.64 13.11 -2.93
C ARG A 135 -11.91 12.85 -4.24
N ILE A 136 -12.29 11.77 -4.91
CA ILE A 136 -11.87 11.50 -6.29
C ILE A 136 -12.87 12.20 -7.21
N VAL A 137 -12.41 13.19 -7.96
CA VAL A 137 -13.23 13.99 -8.86
C VAL A 137 -12.95 13.54 -10.29
N THR A 138 -13.97 12.95 -10.91
CA THR A 138 -13.90 12.49 -12.30
C THR A 138 -13.93 13.65 -13.29
N LYS A 139 -13.61 13.38 -14.56
CA LYS A 139 -13.66 14.40 -15.63
C LYS A 139 -15.04 15.03 -15.83
N ASN A 140 -16.12 14.28 -15.57
CA ASN A 140 -17.49 14.78 -15.63
C ASN A 140 -17.97 15.42 -14.32
N GLY A 141 -17.08 15.62 -13.34
CA GLY A 141 -17.39 16.31 -12.08
C GLY A 141 -18.08 15.44 -11.02
N THR A 142 -18.20 14.13 -11.22
CA THR A 142 -18.66 13.21 -10.17
C THR A 142 -17.61 13.14 -9.07
N GLU A 143 -18.03 13.32 -7.82
CA GLU A 143 -17.15 13.25 -6.67
C GLU A 143 -17.42 11.97 -5.88
N VAL A 144 -16.38 11.14 -5.73
CA VAL A 144 -16.44 9.91 -4.95
C VAL A 144 -15.65 10.12 -3.65
N PRO A 145 -16.30 10.17 -2.48
CA PRO A 145 -15.61 10.29 -1.21
C PRO A 145 -14.86 9.01 -0.86
N VAL A 146 -13.61 9.16 -0.44
CA VAL A 146 -12.75 8.05 -0.01
C VAL A 146 -12.04 8.41 1.29
N ASP A 147 -12.22 7.58 2.33
CA ASP A 147 -11.49 7.71 3.59
C ASP A 147 -10.43 6.63 3.70
N TYR A 148 -9.20 7.04 4.00
CA TYR A 148 -8.06 6.16 4.27
C TYR A 148 -7.83 6.12 5.77
N ARG A 149 -8.01 4.95 6.39
CA ARG A 149 -7.68 4.75 7.80
C ARG A 149 -6.27 4.22 7.91
N MET A 150 -5.44 4.93 8.66
CA MET A 150 -4.02 4.68 8.77
C MET A 150 -3.65 4.38 10.21
N LYS A 151 -2.64 3.52 10.39
CA LYS A 151 -2.04 3.20 11.67
C LYS A 151 -0.56 3.54 11.62
N LYS A 152 -0.05 4.11 12.69
CA LYS A 152 1.37 4.40 12.85
C LYS A 152 2.16 3.12 13.09
N GLY A 153 3.17 2.88 12.25
CA GLY A 153 4.11 1.76 12.32
C GLY A 153 5.54 2.30 12.36
N GLY A 154 6.09 2.45 13.56
CA GLY A 154 7.30 3.25 13.77
C GLY A 154 7.02 4.70 13.43
N ASP A 155 7.81 5.29 12.52
CA ASP A 155 7.58 6.66 12.05
C ASP A 155 6.63 6.72 10.85
N ARG A 156 6.24 5.59 10.24
CA ARG A 156 5.43 5.58 9.02
C ARG A 156 3.94 5.46 9.32
N TRP A 157 3.10 6.09 8.50
CA TRP A 157 1.66 5.87 8.49
C TRP A 157 1.31 4.85 7.42
N LEU A 158 0.65 3.75 7.80
CA LEU A 158 0.26 2.69 6.88
C LEU A 158 -1.26 2.55 6.84
N VAL A 159 -1.82 2.52 5.64
CA VAL A 159 -3.25 2.31 5.40
C VAL A 159 -3.62 0.89 5.79
N TYR A 160 -4.59 0.74 6.69
CA TYR A 160 -5.14 -0.56 7.08
C TYR A 160 -6.61 -0.75 6.69
N ASP A 161 -7.27 0.28 6.18
CA ASP A 161 -8.64 0.20 5.67
C ASP A 161 -8.90 1.38 4.73
N VAL A 162 -9.73 1.14 3.71
CA VAL A 162 -10.20 2.15 2.77
C VAL A 162 -11.72 2.08 2.75
N SER A 163 -12.37 3.22 2.87
CA SER A 163 -13.82 3.35 2.82
C SER A 163 -14.21 4.19 1.61
N ILE A 164 -14.91 3.60 0.66
CA ILE A 164 -15.40 4.27 -0.55
C ILE A 164 -16.90 4.46 -0.38
N GLU A 165 -17.40 5.69 -0.49
CA GLU A 165 -18.83 6.00 -0.31
C GLU A 165 -19.38 5.45 1.03
N GLY A 166 -18.55 5.51 2.08
CA GLY A 166 -18.89 5.01 3.42
C GLY A 166 -18.78 3.48 3.60
N VAL A 167 -18.43 2.74 2.55
CA VAL A 167 -18.29 1.28 2.60
C VAL A 167 -16.83 0.89 2.83
N SER A 168 -16.53 0.43 4.04
CA SER A 168 -15.21 -0.07 4.44
C SER A 168 -14.88 -1.41 3.74
N LEU A 169 -13.70 -1.46 3.13
CA LEU A 169 -13.13 -2.67 2.53
C LEU A 169 -12.96 -3.77 3.58
N VAL A 170 -12.34 -3.46 4.71
CA VAL A 170 -12.12 -4.42 5.80
C VAL A 170 -13.45 -4.96 6.35
N SER A 171 -14.45 -4.10 6.54
CA SER A 171 -15.77 -4.51 7.03
C SER A 171 -16.49 -5.43 6.03
N SER A 172 -16.37 -5.11 4.73
CA SER A 172 -16.98 -5.89 3.65
C SER A 172 -16.40 -7.30 3.58
N TYR A 173 -15.06 -7.41 3.59
CA TYR A 173 -14.39 -8.71 3.59
C TYR A 173 -14.61 -9.47 4.90
N ARG A 174 -14.65 -8.79 6.05
CA ARG A 174 -14.98 -9.43 7.33
C ARG A 174 -16.33 -10.12 7.29
N THR A 175 -17.35 -9.47 6.75
CA THR A 175 -18.69 -10.07 6.60
C THR A 175 -18.64 -11.31 5.72
N GLN A 176 -17.95 -11.24 4.58
CA GLN A 176 -17.83 -12.34 3.63
C GLN A 176 -17.05 -13.53 4.21
N PHE A 177 -15.87 -13.28 4.78
CA PHE A 177 -15.03 -14.31 5.39
C PHE A 177 -15.72 -14.95 6.58
N ASN A 178 -16.36 -14.15 7.44
CA ASN A 178 -17.14 -14.68 8.54
C ASN A 178 -18.24 -15.63 8.06
N LYS A 179 -18.99 -15.25 7.02
CA LYS A 179 -20.04 -16.09 6.44
C LYS A 179 -19.45 -17.42 5.96
N ILE A 180 -18.39 -17.39 5.16
CA ILE A 180 -17.74 -18.60 4.62
C ILE A 180 -17.29 -19.53 5.75
N ILE A 181 -16.57 -18.99 6.76
CA ILE A 181 -16.02 -19.79 7.86
C ILE A 181 -17.15 -20.38 8.71
N GLN A 182 -18.23 -19.65 8.97
CA GLN A 182 -19.37 -20.16 9.75
C GLN A 182 -20.18 -21.22 9.02
N THR A 183 -20.29 -21.12 7.69
CA THR A 183 -21.03 -22.10 6.88
C THR A 183 -20.21 -23.33 6.50
N SER A 184 -18.89 -23.21 6.53
CA SER A 184 -17.96 -24.21 5.99
C SER A 184 -16.74 -24.29 6.92
N SER A 185 -15.58 -23.79 6.51
CA SER A 185 -14.37 -23.77 7.33
C SER A 185 -13.39 -22.68 6.91
N TYR A 186 -12.35 -22.46 7.74
CA TYR A 186 -11.19 -21.65 7.35
C TYR A 186 -10.47 -22.23 6.13
N ASN A 187 -10.34 -23.56 6.04
CA ASN A 187 -9.68 -24.21 4.92
C ASN A 187 -10.44 -23.95 3.60
N ASP A 188 -11.77 -23.92 3.65
CA ASP A 188 -12.58 -23.59 2.47
C ASP A 188 -12.43 -22.13 2.04
N LEU A 189 -12.28 -21.20 3.00
CA LEU A 189 -11.94 -19.82 2.69
C LEU A 189 -10.59 -19.74 1.96
N VAL A 190 -9.56 -20.39 2.48
CA VAL A 190 -8.22 -20.42 1.87
C VAL A 190 -8.28 -21.06 0.48
N ALA A 191 -9.01 -22.17 0.31
CA ALA A 191 -9.19 -22.81 -0.98
C ALA A 191 -9.84 -21.86 -2.00
N LYS A 192 -10.90 -21.14 -1.60
CA LYS A 192 -11.56 -20.14 -2.46
C LYS A 192 -10.61 -18.99 -2.84
N LEU A 193 -9.77 -18.53 -1.91
CA LEU A 193 -8.77 -17.49 -2.20
C LEU A 193 -7.72 -17.98 -3.21
N ARG A 194 -7.22 -19.21 -3.06
CA ARG A 194 -6.28 -19.83 -4.01
C ARG A 194 -6.91 -19.98 -5.40
N THR A 195 -8.14 -20.48 -5.49
CA THR A 195 -8.87 -20.55 -6.76
C THR A 195 -9.00 -19.16 -7.39
N LYS A 196 -9.33 -18.14 -6.59
CA LYS A 196 -9.48 -16.79 -7.14
C LYS A 196 -8.15 -16.19 -7.61
N GLN A 197 -7.06 -16.47 -6.91
CA GLN A 197 -5.72 -16.12 -7.35
C GLN A 197 -5.37 -16.77 -8.69
N ASP A 198 -5.65 -18.07 -8.85
CA ASP A 198 -5.39 -18.79 -10.10
C ASP A 198 -6.20 -18.23 -11.28
N GLU A 199 -7.47 -17.89 -11.07
CA GLU A 199 -8.31 -17.21 -12.06
C GLU A 199 -7.70 -15.88 -12.50
N LEU A 200 -7.31 -15.03 -11.54
CA LEU A 200 -6.73 -13.71 -11.83
C LEU A 200 -5.34 -13.83 -12.50
N LEU A 201 -4.57 -14.87 -12.16
CA LEU A 201 -3.31 -15.21 -12.85
C LEU A 201 -3.56 -15.67 -14.29
N ALA A 202 -4.64 -16.42 -14.53
CA ALA A 202 -5.03 -16.85 -15.85
C ALA A 202 -5.52 -15.67 -16.70
N GLU A 203 -6.28 -14.74 -16.15
CA GLU A 203 -6.70 -13.49 -16.81
C GLU A 203 -5.49 -12.63 -17.22
N ASP A 204 -4.54 -12.42 -16.30
CA ASP A 204 -3.29 -11.71 -16.58
C ASP A 204 -2.47 -12.36 -17.71
N LYS A 205 -2.52 -13.71 -17.81
CA LYS A 205 -1.86 -14.46 -18.89
C LYS A 205 -2.69 -14.50 -20.17
N GLY A 206 -4.01 -14.51 -20.10
CA GLY A 206 -4.93 -14.49 -21.23
C GLY A 206 -4.87 -13.17 -21.99
N GLN A 207 -4.69 -12.06 -21.27
CA GLN A 207 -4.32 -10.77 -21.86
C GLN A 207 -3.00 -10.82 -22.66
N LYS A 208 -2.11 -11.82 -22.42
CA LYS A 208 -0.91 -12.04 -23.25
C LYS A 208 -1.15 -12.80 -24.55
N LYS A 209 -2.26 -13.53 -24.69
CA LYS A 209 -2.51 -14.44 -25.84
C LYS A 209 -3.59 -13.96 -26.80
N GLY A 210 -4.41 -13.00 -26.38
CA GLY A 210 -5.56 -12.50 -27.16
C GLY A 210 -5.26 -11.36 -28.14
N LYS A 211 -3.99 -11.02 -28.38
CA LYS A 211 -3.57 -9.99 -29.35
C LYS A 211 -2.30 -10.40 -30.07
#